data_AF-A0A497KER4-F1
#
_entry.id   AF-A0A497KER4-F1
#
_cell.length_a   1.000
_cell.length_b   1.000
_cell.length_c   1.000
_cell.angle_alpha   90.00
_cell.angle_beta   90.00
_cell.angle_gamma   90.00
#
_symmetry.space_group_name_H-M   'P 1'
#
loop_
_entity.id
_entity.type
_entity.pdbx_description
1 polymer ?
#
loop_
_entity_poly.entity_id
_entity_poly.type
_entity_poly.pdbx_seq_one_letter_code
_entity_poly.pdbx_strand_id
1 'polypeptide(L)'
;MISFICQYLGTTGVFVLVYEYGFLAEGLNEAERLVLARSMCFTQATLRELMIVWNCRSERRSAFRLSWTSNKFLLVSVFISILGTVALLYVPFLQTMFETVPLNLQQWLLVGSIATSGLLLLPELFYEKKIFRWA
;
A
#
# COMPACT_ATOMS: atom_id res chain seq x y z
N MET A 1 2.44 13.04 9.66
CA MET A 1 1.37 12.62 10.60
C MET A 1 0.14 12.10 9.87
N ILE A 2 -0.48 12.87 8.97
CA ILE A 2 -1.69 12.47 8.23
C ILE A 2 -1.50 11.18 7.42
N SER A 3 -0.38 11.01 6.72
CA SER A 3 -0.10 9.79 5.95
C SER A 3 -0.05 8.53 6.81
N PHE A 4 0.44 8.63 8.05
CA PHE A 4 0.44 7.51 9.01
C PHE A 4 -0.97 7.17 9.48
N ILE A 5 -1.81 8.18 9.72
CA ILE A 5 -3.22 7.97 10.09
C ILE A 5 -3.97 7.29 8.95
N CYS A 6 -3.83 7.78 7.71
CA CYS A 6 -4.46 7.14 6.55
C CYS A 6 -3.92 5.73 6.29
N GLN A 7 -2.64 5.49 6.55
CA GLN A 7 -2.08 4.14 6.44
C GLN A 7 -2.69 3.21 7.48
N TYR A 8 -2.76 3.63 8.74
CA TYR A 8 -3.38 2.86 9.82
C TYR A 8 -4.86 2.56 9.55
N LEU A 9 -5.62 3.56 9.09
CA LEU A 9 -7.02 3.38 8.72
C LEU A 9 -7.20 2.45 7.52
N GLY A 10 -6.30 2.56 6.52
CA GLY A 10 -6.29 1.67 5.37
C GLY A 10 -6.02 0.22 5.73
N THR A 11 -4.97 -0.04 6.53
CA THR A 11 -4.66 -1.41 6.99
C THR A 11 -5.78 -1.99 7.84
N THR A 12 -6.34 -1.18 8.75
CA THR A 12 -7.44 -1.62 9.62
C THR A 12 -8.69 -1.92 8.78
N GLY A 13 -9.01 -1.08 7.80
CA GLY A 13 -10.13 -1.30 6.89
C GLY A 13 -9.98 -2.59 6.08
N VAL A 14 -8.81 -2.86 5.50
CA VAL A 14 -8.54 -4.13 4.80
C VAL A 14 -8.68 -5.32 5.75
N PHE A 15 -8.10 -5.23 6.94
CA PHE A 15 -8.17 -6.32 7.92
C PHE A 15 -9.61 -6.66 8.28
N VAL A 16 -10.42 -5.65 8.63
CA VAL A 16 -11.84 -5.84 8.99
C VAL A 16 -12.66 -6.34 7.80
N LEU A 17 -12.48 -5.79 6.59
CA LEU A 17 -13.21 -6.24 5.40
C LEU A 17 -12.98 -7.73 5.10
N VAL A 18 -11.75 -8.20 5.24
CA VAL A 18 -11.41 -9.60 4.95
C VAL A 18 -11.76 -10.51 6.14
N TYR A 19 -11.36 -10.13 7.35
CA TYR A 19 -11.47 -10.97 8.54
C TYR A 19 -12.87 -10.98 9.17
N GLU A 20 -13.56 -9.86 9.25
CA GLU A 20 -14.92 -9.80 9.83
C GLU A 20 -15.95 -10.11 8.75
N TYR A 21 -15.94 -9.32 7.67
CA TYR A 21 -16.97 -9.41 6.62
C TYR A 21 -16.78 -10.56 5.64
N GLY A 22 -15.60 -11.20 5.62
CA GLY A 22 -15.33 -12.35 4.75
C GLY A 22 -15.24 -11.97 3.27
N PHE A 23 -15.06 -10.68 2.98
CA PHE A 23 -15.00 -10.15 1.63
C PHE A 23 -13.79 -10.78 0.90
N LEU A 24 -14.05 -11.47 -0.22
CA LEU A 24 -13.05 -12.23 -1.00
C LEU A 24 -12.37 -13.39 -0.23
N ALA A 25 -13.00 -13.89 0.84
CA ALA A 25 -12.54 -15.00 1.66
C ALA A 25 -13.65 -16.07 1.84
N GLU A 26 -14.52 -16.21 0.85
CA GLU A 26 -15.64 -17.15 0.87
C GLU A 26 -15.15 -18.60 0.98
N GLY A 27 -15.68 -19.34 1.96
CA GLY A 27 -15.36 -20.76 2.17
C GLY A 27 -14.08 -21.07 2.96
N LEU A 28 -13.37 -20.06 3.47
CA LEU A 28 -12.18 -20.24 4.29
C LEU A 28 -12.50 -20.39 5.79
N ASN A 29 -11.73 -21.20 6.50
CA ASN A 29 -11.80 -21.32 7.96
C ASN A 29 -11.30 -20.04 8.65
N GLU A 30 -11.65 -19.84 9.92
CA GLU A 30 -11.24 -18.65 10.70
C GLU A 30 -9.71 -18.46 10.72
N ALA A 31 -8.95 -19.55 10.87
CA ALA A 31 -7.49 -19.53 10.81
C ALA A 31 -6.97 -19.09 9.43
N GLU A 32 -7.56 -19.58 8.35
CA GLU A 32 -7.14 -19.26 6.97
C GLU A 32 -7.49 -17.80 6.61
N ARG A 33 -8.65 -17.32 7.06
CA ARG A 33 -9.07 -15.91 6.90
C ARG A 33 -8.07 -14.96 7.57
N LEU A 34 -7.56 -15.34 8.73
CA LEU A 34 -6.58 -14.56 9.47
C LEU A 34 -5.22 -14.47 8.74
N VAL A 35 -4.73 -15.59 8.20
CA VAL A 35 -3.48 -15.61 7.42
C VAL A 35 -3.63 -14.81 6.12
N LEU A 36 -4.78 -14.96 5.45
CA LEU A 36 -5.10 -14.20 4.24
C LEU A 36 -5.18 -12.68 4.54
N ALA A 37 -5.88 -12.28 5.60
CA ALA A 37 -5.98 -10.89 6.01
C ALA A 37 -4.61 -10.28 6.33
N ARG A 38 -3.74 -11.01 7.05
CA ARG A 38 -2.35 -10.60 7.30
C ARG A 38 -1.56 -10.39 6.01
N SER A 39 -1.68 -11.33 5.06
CA SER A 39 -1.02 -11.24 3.76
C SER A 39 -1.51 -10.02 2.96
N MET A 40 -2.82 -9.75 2.98
CA MET A 40 -3.40 -8.55 2.34
C MET A 40 -2.97 -7.25 3.03
N CYS A 41 -2.90 -7.21 4.36
CA CYS A 41 -2.41 -6.04 5.09
C CYS A 41 -0.94 -5.77 4.81
N PHE A 42 -0.11 -6.81 4.79
CA PHE A 42 1.32 -6.69 4.47
C PHE A 42 1.52 -6.13 3.05
N THR A 43 0.88 -6.74 2.06
CA THR A 43 0.95 -6.27 0.66
C THR A 43 0.42 -4.85 0.49
N GLN A 44 -0.66 -4.48 1.20
CA GLN A 44 -1.17 -3.12 1.21
C GLN A 44 -0.16 -2.12 1.75
N ALA A 45 0.49 -2.45 2.87
CA ALA A 45 1.50 -1.59 3.48
C ALA A 45 2.71 -1.42 2.56
N THR A 46 3.24 -2.50 1.99
CA THR A 46 4.38 -2.43 1.07
C THR A 46 4.05 -1.59 -0.18
N LEU A 47 2.88 -1.80 -0.79
CA LEU A 47 2.45 -0.98 -1.94
C LEU A 47 2.24 0.48 -1.56
N ARG A 48 1.74 0.77 -0.36
CA ARG A 48 1.61 2.15 0.13
C ARG A 48 2.96 2.83 0.24
N GLU A 49 3.94 2.17 0.85
CA GLU A 49 5.28 2.73 1.02
C GLU A 49 5.89 3.07 -0.34
N LEU A 50 5.73 2.18 -1.33
CA LEU A 50 6.14 2.46 -2.71
C LEU A 50 5.48 3.71 -3.27
N MET A 51 4.18 3.90 -3.05
CA MET A 51 3.46 5.12 -3.48
C MET A 51 3.92 6.38 -2.73
N ILE A 52 4.21 6.29 -1.43
CA ILE A 52 4.68 7.42 -0.62
C ILE A 52 6.08 7.86 -1.05
N VAL A 53 6.97 6.93 -1.41
CA VAL A 53 8.32 7.24 -1.90
C VAL A 53 8.28 8.16 -3.13
N TRP A 54 7.27 8.00 -4.01
CA TRP A 54 7.06 8.93 -5.14
C TRP A 54 6.69 10.35 -4.68
N ASN A 55 5.92 10.49 -3.60
CA ASN A 55 5.57 11.79 -3.02
C ASN A 55 6.77 12.42 -2.28
N CYS A 56 7.57 11.64 -1.56
CA CYS A 56 8.78 12.13 -0.90
C CYS A 56 9.83 12.67 -1.88
N ARG A 57 9.80 12.24 -3.15
CA ARG A 57 10.69 12.77 -4.19
C ARG A 57 10.41 14.24 -4.52
N SER A 58 9.20 14.74 -4.29
CA SER A 58 8.81 16.10 -4.71
C SER A 58 8.08 16.85 -3.61
N GLU A 59 8.81 17.64 -2.83
CA GLU A 59 8.23 18.54 -1.81
C GLU A 59 7.46 19.74 -2.38
N ARG A 60 7.59 20.07 -3.67
CA ARG A 60 7.03 21.32 -4.25
C ARG A 60 6.21 21.17 -5.55
N ARG A 61 6.13 19.98 -6.16
CA ARG A 61 5.34 19.78 -7.39
C ARG A 61 4.66 18.41 -7.39
N SER A 62 3.35 18.36 -7.57
CA SER A 62 2.59 17.13 -7.82
C SER A 62 3.33 16.10 -8.69
N ALA A 63 3.39 14.85 -8.22
CA ALA A 63 3.99 13.71 -8.93
C ALA A 63 3.37 13.46 -10.31
N PHE A 64 2.20 14.06 -10.60
CA PHE A 64 1.55 14.03 -11.93
C PHE A 64 2.15 15.01 -12.95
N ARG A 65 2.90 16.03 -12.50
CA ARG A 65 3.54 17.02 -13.39
C ARG A 65 5.01 16.74 -13.67
N LEU A 66 5.62 15.82 -12.94
CA LEU A 66 6.99 15.37 -13.17
C LEU A 66 6.97 14.06 -13.95
N SER A 67 7.72 13.98 -15.06
CA SER A 67 7.78 12.78 -15.87
C SER A 67 8.17 11.58 -15.00
N TRP A 68 7.33 10.53 -14.98
CA TRP A 68 7.50 9.32 -14.17
C TRP A 68 8.86 8.63 -14.42
N THR A 69 9.50 8.92 -15.56
CA THR A 69 10.77 8.35 -16.00
C THR A 69 12.01 9.22 -15.73
N SER A 70 11.85 10.41 -15.11
CA SER A 70 12.97 11.34 -14.93
C SER A 70 14.08 10.80 -13.99
N ASN A 71 13.77 9.84 -13.10
CA ASN A 71 14.78 9.17 -12.28
C ASN A 71 14.67 7.64 -12.46
N LYS A 72 15.55 7.11 -13.32
CA LYS A 72 15.63 5.68 -13.64
C LYS A 72 15.98 4.85 -12.41
N PHE A 73 16.79 5.35 -11.49
CA PHE A 73 17.14 4.62 -10.26
C PHE A 73 15.93 4.38 -9.37
N LEU A 74 15.08 5.40 -9.18
CA LEU A 74 13.86 5.25 -8.38
C LEU A 74 12.88 4.27 -9.02
N LEU A 75 12.72 4.33 -10.35
CA LEU A 75 11.87 3.39 -11.08
C LEU A 75 12.38 1.94 -10.94
N VAL A 76 13.70 1.73 -11.06
CA VAL A 76 14.32 0.41 -10.86
C VAL A 76 14.11 -0.09 -9.44
N SER A 77 14.31 0.75 -8.42
CA SER A 77 14.07 0.36 -7.02
C SER A 77 12.62 -0.05 -6.77
N VAL A 78 11.65 0.73 -7.28
CA VAL A 78 10.22 0.40 -7.15
C VAL A 78 9.90 -0.92 -7.85
N PHE A 79 10.45 -1.15 -9.04
CA PHE A 79 10.24 -2.38 -9.79
C PHE A 79 10.81 -3.60 -9.04
N ILE A 80 12.03 -3.49 -8.49
CA ILE A 80 12.64 -4.54 -7.67
C ILE A 80 11.79 -4.82 -6.43
N SER A 81 11.27 -3.79 -5.76
CA SER A 81 10.40 -3.97 -4.59
C SER A 81 9.07 -4.64 -4.93
N ILE A 82 8.46 -4.31 -6.07
CA ILE A 82 7.23 -5.00 -6.54
C ILE A 82 7.55 -6.47 -6.82
N LEU A 83 8.64 -6.77 -7.53
CA LEU A 83 9.07 -8.13 -7.79
C LEU A 83 9.34 -8.90 -6.49
N GLY A 84 9.99 -8.28 -5.51
CA GLY A 84 10.20 -8.87 -4.18
C GLY A 84 8.89 -9.15 -3.46
N THR A 85 7.92 -8.24 -3.53
CA THR A 85 6.58 -8.42 -2.96
C THR A 85 5.85 -9.60 -3.60
N VAL A 86 5.91 -9.72 -4.93
CA VAL A 86 5.34 -10.86 -5.67
C VAL A 86 6.08 -12.16 -5.29
N ALA A 87 7.40 -12.14 -5.20
CA ALA A 87 8.18 -13.31 -4.79
C ALA A 87 7.79 -13.81 -3.39
N LEU A 88 7.57 -12.90 -2.44
CA LEU A 88 7.12 -13.25 -1.08
C LEU A 88 5.75 -13.97 -1.06
N LEU A 89 4.89 -13.72 -2.06
CA LEU A 89 3.54 -14.30 -2.12
C LEU A 89 3.45 -15.59 -2.92
N TYR A 90 4.42 -15.91 -3.77
CA TYR A 90 4.33 -17.07 -4.68
C TYR A 90 5.52 -18.04 -4.55
N VAL A 91 6.61 -17.65 -3.89
CA VAL A 91 7.74 -18.55 -3.65
C VAL A 91 7.50 -19.34 -2.36
N PRO A 92 7.40 -20.67 -2.41
CA PRO A 92 7.02 -21.49 -1.25
C PRO A 92 7.97 -21.35 -0.06
N PHE A 93 9.28 -21.23 -0.32
CA PHE A 93 10.27 -20.98 0.72
C PHE A 93 10.01 -19.68 1.49
N LEU A 94 9.61 -18.62 0.80
CA LEU A 94 9.30 -17.33 1.41
C LEU A 94 7.92 -17.36 2.07
N GLN A 95 6.95 -18.05 1.49
CA GLN A 95 5.62 -18.22 2.08
C GLN A 95 5.67 -18.88 3.46
N THR A 96 6.52 -19.92 3.63
CA THR A 96 6.69 -20.57 4.94
C THR A 96 7.36 -19.65 5.96
N MET A 97 8.31 -18.81 5.53
CA MET A 97 9.05 -17.91 6.43
C MET A 97 8.21 -16.71 6.90
N PHE A 98 7.34 -16.19 6.02
CA PHE A 98 6.52 -15.01 6.30
C PHE A 98 5.05 -15.34 6.59
N GLU A 99 4.70 -16.63 6.59
CA GLU A 99 3.32 -17.13 6.71
C GLU A 99 2.36 -16.40 5.74
N THR A 100 2.78 -16.24 4.49
CA THR A 100 1.99 -15.55 3.46
C THR A 100 1.23 -16.52 2.57
N VAL A 101 0.06 -16.09 2.13
CA VAL A 101 -0.82 -16.85 1.21
C VAL A 101 -0.86 -16.12 -0.13
N PRO A 102 -0.91 -16.85 -1.26
CA PRO A 102 -1.03 -16.23 -2.58
C PRO A 102 -2.34 -15.45 -2.70
N LEU A 103 -2.26 -14.23 -3.22
CA LEU A 103 -3.41 -13.38 -3.45
C LEU A 103 -4.03 -13.64 -4.83
N ASN A 104 -5.37 -13.62 -4.88
CA ASN A 104 -6.12 -13.60 -6.13
C ASN A 104 -6.12 -12.20 -6.76
N LEU A 105 -6.42 -12.13 -8.06
CA LEU A 105 -6.45 -10.86 -8.81
C LEU A 105 -7.41 -9.83 -8.19
N GLN A 106 -8.58 -10.27 -7.71
CA GLN A 106 -9.55 -9.39 -7.04
C GLN A 106 -9.00 -8.80 -5.74
N GLN A 107 -8.25 -9.60 -4.96
CA GLN A 107 -7.62 -9.15 -3.71
C GLN A 107 -6.49 -8.16 -4.01
N TRP A 108 -5.71 -8.41 -5.06
CA TRP A 108 -4.71 -7.46 -5.57
C TRP A 108 -5.32 -6.12 -5.98
N LEU A 109 -6.48 -6.13 -6.66
CA LEU A 109 -7.17 -4.90 -7.06
C LEU A 109 -7.70 -4.12 -5.83
N LEU A 110 -8.28 -4.82 -4.86
CA LEU A 110 -8.73 -4.21 -3.61
C LEU A 110 -7.55 -3.53 -2.89
N VAL A 111 -6.49 -4.29 -2.64
CA VAL A 111 -5.30 -3.82 -1.92
C VAL A 111 -4.60 -2.69 -2.69
N GLY A 112 -4.46 -2.82 -4.00
CA GLY A 112 -3.87 -1.81 -4.88
C GLY A 112 -4.67 -0.50 -4.91
N SER A 113 -6.01 -0.57 -4.95
CA SER A 113 -6.86 0.63 -4.91
C SER A 113 -6.72 1.40 -3.60
N ILE A 114 -6.69 0.69 -2.46
CA ILE A 114 -6.50 1.28 -1.13
C ILE A 114 -5.08 1.84 -0.98
N ALA A 115 -4.06 1.15 -1.47
CA ALA A 115 -2.68 1.66 -1.46
C ALA A 115 -2.55 2.95 -2.29
N THR A 116 -3.18 3.00 -3.47
CA THR A 116 -3.14 4.15 -4.38
C THR A 116 -3.88 5.37 -3.83
N SER A 117 -4.88 5.19 -2.96
CA SER A 117 -5.54 6.31 -2.26
C SER A 117 -4.55 7.24 -1.53
N GLY A 118 -3.39 6.71 -1.13
CA GLY A 118 -2.32 7.47 -0.49
C GLY A 118 -1.52 8.36 -1.42
N LEU A 119 -1.50 8.02 -2.70
CA LEU A 119 -0.89 8.84 -3.72
C LEU A 119 -1.77 10.05 -4.04
N LEU A 120 -3.10 9.88 -4.00
CA LEU A 120 -4.08 10.96 -4.20
C LEU A 120 -4.22 11.91 -3.01
N LEU A 121 -3.96 11.44 -1.79
CA LEU A 121 -3.83 12.29 -0.60
C LEU A 121 -2.50 13.05 -0.62
N LEU A 122 -2.33 13.91 -1.60
CA LEU A 122 -1.20 14.83 -1.69
C LEU A 122 -1.27 15.83 -0.51
N PRO A 123 -0.12 16.15 0.13
CA PRO A 123 0.01 17.27 1.07
C PRO A 123 -0.29 18.65 0.45
N GLU A 124 -0.56 18.74 -0.87
CA GLU A 124 -0.92 19.98 -1.56
C GLU A 124 -2.22 20.63 -1.03
N LEU A 125 -3.19 19.84 -0.51
CA LEU A 125 -4.40 20.38 0.14
C LEU A 125 -4.11 21.11 1.48
N PHE A 126 -2.96 20.82 2.10
CA PHE A 126 -2.60 21.40 3.40
C PHE A 126 -1.43 22.38 3.33
N TYR A 127 -0.61 22.37 2.28
CA TYR A 127 0.51 23.31 2.15
C TYR A 127 0.07 24.74 1.80
N GLU A 128 -1.12 24.93 1.20
CA GLU A 128 -1.65 26.28 0.92
C GLU A 128 -2.34 26.95 2.11
N LYS A 129 -2.63 26.25 3.21
CA LYS A 129 -3.16 26.91 4.41
C LYS A 129 -2.03 27.31 5.34
N LYS A 130 -1.41 28.44 4.97
CA LYS A 130 -0.57 29.33 5.78
C LYS A 130 -1.39 29.89 6.98
N ILE A 131 -1.91 29.04 7.85
CA ILE A 131 -2.80 29.43 8.97
C ILE A 131 -2.03 30.03 10.15
N PHE A 132 -0.72 29.84 10.25
CA PHE A 132 0.08 30.38 11.35
C PHE A 132 1.13 31.36 10.82
N ARG A 133 0.68 32.52 10.33
CA ARG A 133 1.48 33.75 10.44
C ARG A 133 1.15 34.32 11.82
N TRP A 134 1.98 34.01 12.81
CA TRP A 134 1.99 34.81 14.03
C TRP A 134 2.83 36.04 13.77
N ALA A 135 2.18 37.17 14.01
CA ALA A 135 2.82 38.46 14.22
C ALA A 135 3.70 38.40 15.47
#